data_AF-A0A9W5Q2S4-F1
#
_entry.id   AF-A0A9W5Q2S4-F1
#
_cell.length_a   1.000
_cell.length_b   1.000
_cell.length_c   1.000
_cell.angle_alpha   90.00
_cell.angle_beta   90.00
_cell.angle_gamma   90.00
#
_symmetry.space_group_name_H-M   'P 1'
#
loop_
_entity.id
_entity.type
_entity.pdbx_description
1 polymer ?
#
loop_
_entity_poly.entity_id
_entity_poly.type
_entity_poly.pdbx_seq_one_letter_code
_entity_poly.pdbx_strand_id
1 'polypeptide(L)' 'MSRKVYDRQFKMAAVQLVLEENMFVKEVSSELSIHSNTLYRWISEYEEYGESAFSGRELLPVK' A
#
# COMPACT_ATOMS: atom_id res chain seq x y z
N MET A 1 -0.83 8.23 20.22
CA MET A 1 -0.11 8.11 18.93
C MET A 1 -1.12 8.20 17.80
N SER A 2 -0.99 9.18 16.92
CA SER A 2 -1.90 9.37 15.79
C SER A 2 -1.60 8.35 14.70
N ARG A 3 -2.63 7.65 14.21
CA ARG A 3 -2.49 6.69 13.12
C ARG A 3 -2.20 7.46 11.84
N LYS A 4 -1.03 7.27 11.22
CA LYS A 4 -0.75 7.84 9.89
C LYS A 4 -1.76 7.24 8.90
N VAL A 5 -2.52 8.09 8.24
CA VAL A 5 -3.43 7.71 7.16
C VAL A 5 -2.68 7.94 5.87
N TYR A 6 -2.67 6.94 5.00
CA TYR A 6 -2.07 6.99 3.67
C TYR A 6 -3.17 6.82 2.64
N ASP A 7 -3.11 7.61 1.57
CA ASP A 7 -4.05 7.52 0.45
C ASP A 7 -3.97 6.18 -0.27
N ARG A 8 -5.07 5.77 -0.90
CA ARG A 8 -5.14 4.52 -1.69
C ARG A 8 -4.06 4.47 -2.75
N GLN A 9 -3.92 5.55 -3.52
CA GLN A 9 -2.91 5.66 -4.58
C GLN A 9 -1.49 5.53 -4.04
N PHE A 10 -1.22 6.10 -2.87
CA PHE A 10 0.09 5.98 -2.22
C PHE A 10 0.41 4.53 -1.84
N LYS A 11 -0.57 3.81 -1.26
CA LYS A 11 -0.39 2.40 -0.91
C LYS A 11 -0.18 1.51 -2.15
N MET A 12 -0.95 1.76 -3.22
CA MET A 12 -0.80 1.04 -4.49
C MET A 12 0.57 1.27 -5.09
N ALA A 13 0.99 2.53 -5.22
CA ALA A 13 2.31 2.85 -5.76
C ALA A 13 3.43 2.15 -4.97
N ALA A 14 3.37 2.20 -3.64
CA ALA A 14 4.36 1.55 -2.78
C ALA A 14 4.44 0.03 -3.00
N VAL A 15 3.31 -0.64 -3.21
CA VAL A 15 3.27 -2.09 -3.47
C VAL A 15 3.71 -2.40 -4.89
N GLN A 16 3.31 -1.61 -5.89
CA GLN A 16 3.74 -1.79 -7.28
C GLN A 16 5.24 -1.61 -7.45
N LEU A 17 5.87 -0.67 -6.74
CA LEU A 17 7.34 -0.53 -6.73
C LEU A 17 8.04 -1.81 -6.27
N VAL A 18 7.46 -2.54 -5.32
CA VAL A 18 8.04 -3.81 -4.83
C VAL A 18 7.73 -4.98 -5.78
N LEU A 19 6.50 -5.06 -6.30
CA LEU A 19 6.04 -6.19 -7.10
C LEU A 19 6.40 -6.09 -8.59
N GLU A 20 6.28 -4.90 -9.19
CA GLU A 20 6.55 -4.66 -10.61
C GLU A 20 8.03 -4.30 -10.85
N GLU A 21 8.59 -3.39 -10.07
CA GLU A 21 10.02 -3.00 -10.21
C GLU A 21 10.96 -3.92 -9.42
N ASN A 22 10.42 -4.96 -8.77
CA ASN A 22 11.17 -5.94 -7.96
C ASN A 22 12.05 -5.30 -6.87
N MET A 23 11.74 -4.07 -6.42
CA MET A 23 12.55 -3.40 -5.41
C MET A 23 12.43 -4.05 -4.03
N PHE A 24 13.47 -3.90 -3.21
CA PHE A 24 13.45 -4.43 -1.86
C PHE A 24 12.52 -3.60 -0.96
N VAL A 25 11.67 -4.27 -0.18
CA VAL A 25 10.76 -3.65 0.80
C VAL A 25 11.49 -2.66 1.72
N LYS A 26 12.75 -2.93 2.07
CA LYS A 26 13.57 -2.06 2.91
C LYS A 26 13.99 -0.75 2.23
N GLU A 27 14.24 -0.79 0.92
CA GLU A 27 14.59 0.40 0.15
C GLU A 27 13.35 1.26 -0.07
N VAL A 28 12.25 0.65 -0.55
CA VAL A 28 10.98 1.35 -0.76
C VAL A 28 10.44 1.93 0.55
N SER A 29 10.55 1.21 1.67
CA SER A 29 10.12 1.74 2.97
C SER A 29 10.97 2.91 3.45
N SER A 30 12.29 2.88 3.20
CA SER A 30 13.19 3.97 3.53
C SER A 30 12.94 5.20 2.64
N GLU A 31 12.73 5.00 1.34
CA GLU A 31 12.48 6.06 0.37
C GLU A 31 11.14 6.76 0.63
N LEU A 32 10.10 5.98 0.88
CA LEU A 32 8.76 6.48 1.21
C LEU A 32 8.63 6.91 2.68
N SER A 33 9.69 6.76 3.47
CA SER A 33 9.74 7.05 4.91
C SER A 33 8.58 6.40 5.70
N ILE A 34 8.23 5.16 5.35
CA ILE A 34 7.22 4.33 6.01
C ILE A 34 7.88 3.16 6.75
N HIS A 35 7.14 2.56 7.68
CA HIS A 35 7.63 1.36 8.35
C HIS A 35 7.60 0.16 7.41
N SER A 36 8.68 -0.62 7.35
CA SER A 36 8.75 -1.84 6.53
C SER A 36 7.61 -2.82 6.84
N ASN A 37 7.23 -2.97 8.11
CA ASN A 37 6.08 -3.81 8.50
C ASN A 37 4.75 -3.34 7.91
N THR A 38 4.59 -2.02 7.73
CA THR A 38 3.40 -1.47 7.07
C THR A 38 3.38 -1.85 5.59
N LEU A 39 4.54 -1.77 4.92
CA LEU A 39 4.66 -2.15 3.52
C LEU A 39 4.46 -3.67 3.31
N TYR A 40 5.05 -4.51 4.16
CA TYR A 40 4.78 -5.97 4.13
C TYR A 40 3.30 -6.29 4.26
N ARG A 41 2.59 -5.59 5.14
CA ARG A 41 1.15 -5.77 5.30
C ARG A 41 0.39 -5.37 4.03
N TRP A 42 0.73 -4.24 3.42
CA TRP A 42 0.08 -3.80 2.18
C TRP A 42 0.34 -4.76 1.01
N ILE A 43 1.56 -5.30 0.90
CA ILE A 43 1.89 -6.30 -0.11
C ILE A 43 1.02 -7.54 0.11
N SER A 44 0.97 -8.07 1.32
CA SER A 44 0.13 -9.23 1.64
C SER A 44 -1.36 -8.98 1.37
N GLU A 45 -1.87 -7.80 1.77
CA GLU A 45 -3.27 -7.41 1.49
C GLU A 45 -3.50 -7.30 -0.04
N TYR A 46 -2.53 -6.80 -0.81
CA TYR A 46 -2.60 -6.70 -2.27
C TYR A 46 -2.46 -8.06 -2.98
N GLU A 47 -1.66 -8.99 -2.48
CA GLU A 47 -1.60 -10.34 -3.04
C GLU A 47 -2.91 -11.11 -2.81
N GLU A 48 -3.59 -10.88 -1.69
CA GLU A 48 -4.85 -11.56 -1.34
C GLU A 48 -6.07 -10.93 -2.03
N TYR A 49 -6.14 -9.59 -2.07
CA TYR A 49 -7.32 -8.86 -2.54
C TYR A 49 -7.07 -8.02 -3.80
N GLY A 50 -5.85 -7.96 -4.31
CA GLY A 50 -5.46 -7.11 -5.43
C GLY A 50 -5.68 -5.62 -5.13
N GLU A 51 -6.10 -4.88 -6.16
CA GLU A 51 -6.45 -3.46 -6.04
C GLU A 51 -7.59 -3.18 -5.04
N SER A 52 -8.38 -4.21 -4.71
CA SER A 52 -9.49 -4.09 -3.78
C SER A 52 -9.02 -4.03 -2.30
N ALA A 53 -7.77 -4.39 -2.02
CA ALA A 53 -7.12 -4.28 -0.72
C ALA A 53 -7.17 -2.86 -0.13
N PHE A 54 -7.17 -1.86 -1.00
CA PHE A 54 -7.06 -0.45 -0.62
C PHE A 54 -8.38 0.33 -0.79
N SER A 55 -9.49 -0.34 -1.08
CA SER A 55 -10.81 0.27 -1.40
C SER A 55 -11.51 0.95 -0.24
N GLY A 56 -10.91 1.01 0.95
CA GLY A 56 -11.59 1.36 2.20
C GLY A 56 -12.09 2.81 2.36
N ARG A 57 -12.17 3.62 1.29
CA ARG A 57 -12.78 4.97 1.37
C ARG A 57 -13.19 5.61 0.03
N GLU A 58 -13.27 4.85 -1.06
CA GLU A 58 -13.96 5.34 -2.25
C GLU A 58 -15.43 4.95 -2.10
N LEU A 59 -16.23 5.93 -1.67
CA LEU A 59 -17.69 5.84 -1.67
C LEU A 59 -18.13 5.24 -3.01
N LEU A 60 -18.75 4.07 -2.96
CA LEU A 60 -19.47 3.53 -4.10
C LEU A 60 -20.42 4.64 -4.61
N PRO A 61 -20.43 4.97 -5.92
CA PRO A 61 -21.55 5.71 -6.47
C PRO A 61 -22.76 4.79 -6.32
N VAL A 62 -23.63 5.13 -5.36
CA VAL A 62 -24.96 4.55 -5.25
C VAL A 62 -25.64 4.73 -6.60
N LYS A 63 -26.02 3.62 -7.22
CA LYS A 63 -26.79 3.59 -8.45
C LYS A 63 -28.11 2.90 -8.15
#